data_AF-A0A9E5V8S3-F1
#
_entry.id   AF-A0A9E5V8S3-F1
#
_cell.length_a   1.000
_cell.length_b   1.000
_cell.length_c   1.000
_cell.angle_alpha   90.00
_cell.angle_beta   90.00
_cell.angle_gamma   90.00
#
_symmetry.space_group_name_H-M   'P 1'
#
loop_
_entity.id
_entity.type
_entity.pdbx_description
1 polymer ?
#
loop_
_entity_poly.entity_id
_entity_poly.type
_entity_poly.pdbx_seq_one_letter_code
_entity_poly.pdbx_strand_id
1 'polypeptide(L)'
;MGALVGATVVYLCQVLGREHPELEELQQRSFKMLAGAAGAQGIETQDAFDTWYVEQQLNNPEYFIPRLAEKLAEIVGDEWLFGQF
;
A
#
# COMPACT_ATOMS: atom_id res chain seq x y z
N MET A 1 -2.17 -8.34 1.91
CA MET A 1 -2.74 -7.31 1.02
C MET A 1 -2.74 -5.92 1.65
N GLY A 2 -3.16 -5.75 2.92
CA GLY A 2 -3.22 -4.43 3.58
C GLY A 2 -1.92 -3.61 3.53
N ALA A 3 -0.76 -4.26 3.67
CA ALA A 3 0.53 -3.60 3.54
C ALA A 3 0.80 -3.04 2.13
N LEU A 4 0.47 -3.81 1.08
CA LEU A 4 0.60 -3.37 -0.32
C LEU A 4 -0.31 -2.18 -0.60
N VAL A 5 -1.57 -2.25 -0.16
CA VAL A 5 -2.53 -1.14 -0.29
C VAL A 5 -2.01 0.10 0.44
N GLY A 6 -1.59 -0.04 1.69
CA GLY A 6 -1.04 1.08 2.48
C GLY A 6 0.17 1.74 1.81
N ALA A 7 1.13 0.94 1.32
CA ALA A 7 2.29 1.44 0.59
C ALA A 7 1.90 2.17 -0.70
N THR A 8 0.95 1.63 -1.47
CA THR A 8 0.45 2.28 -2.68
C THR A 8 -0.24 3.60 -2.38
N VAL A 9 -1.07 3.69 -1.32
CA VAL A 9 -1.72 4.95 -0.96
C VAL A 9 -0.69 5.99 -0.50
N VAL A 10 0.30 5.62 0.32
CA VAL A 10 1.41 6.52 0.70
C VAL A 10 2.12 7.05 -0.55
N TYR A 11 2.45 6.17 -1.49
CA TYR A 11 3.09 6.54 -2.75
C TYR A 11 2.23 7.48 -3.59
N LEU A 12 0.93 7.21 -3.73
CA LEU A 12 0.01 8.06 -4.48
C LEU A 12 -0.13 9.46 -3.84
N CYS A 13 -0.16 9.55 -2.51
CA CYS A 13 -0.14 10.85 -1.82
C CYS A 13 1.14 11.63 -2.13
N GLN A 14 2.30 10.97 -2.20
CA GLN A 14 3.58 11.62 -2.53
C GLN A 14 3.68 12.09 -3.98
N VAL A 15 3.16 11.30 -4.93
CA VAL A 15 3.25 11.58 -6.37
C VAL A 15 2.15 12.52 -6.84
N LEU A 16 0.90 12.30 -6.42
CA LEU A 16 -0.28 13.01 -6.92
C LEU A 16 -0.82 14.07 -5.95
N GLY A 17 -0.47 13.98 -4.66
CA GLY A 17 -1.14 14.76 -3.63
C GLY A 17 -0.47 16.09 -3.29
N ARG A 18 0.61 16.50 -3.95
CA ARG A 18 1.42 17.69 -3.55
C ARG A 18 0.62 18.99 -3.43
N GLU A 19 -0.43 19.15 -4.23
CA GLU A 19 -1.29 20.34 -4.22
C GLU A 19 -2.66 20.08 -3.57
N HIS A 20 -2.86 18.89 -2.99
CA HIS A 20 -4.13 18.50 -2.40
C HIS A 20 -4.27 19.09 -0.98
N PRO A 21 -5.36 19.83 -0.68
CA PRO A 21 -5.54 20.49 0.62
C PRO A 21 -5.57 19.51 1.80
N GLU A 22 -5.97 18.25 1.57
CA GLU A 22 -6.05 17.19 2.58
C GLU A 22 -4.82 16.25 2.58
N LEU A 23 -3.72 16.61 1.91
CA LEU A 23 -2.56 15.74 1.74
C LEU A 23 -2.07 15.14 3.07
N GLU A 24 -1.90 15.98 4.09
CA GLU A 24 -1.39 15.54 5.40
C GLU A 24 -2.32 14.51 6.06
N GLU A 25 -3.63 14.74 5.99
CA GLU A 25 -4.61 13.80 6.53
C GLU A 25 -4.59 12.46 5.78
N LEU A 26 -4.52 12.50 4.45
CA LEU A 26 -4.45 11.31 3.61
C LEU A 26 -3.15 10.53 3.85
N GLN A 27 -2.04 11.22 4.05
CA GLN A 27 -0.77 10.61 4.46
C GLN A 27 -0.90 9.95 5.84
N GLN A 28 -1.46 10.63 6.84
CA GLN A 28 -1.65 10.02 8.17
C GLN A 28 -2.56 8.79 8.12
N ARG A 29 -3.65 8.84 7.35
CA ARG A 29 -4.57 7.70 7.17
C ARG A 29 -3.86 6.52 6.48
N SER A 30 -3.07 6.77 5.45
CA SER A 30 -2.32 5.71 4.76
C SER A 30 -1.22 5.09 5.64
N PHE A 31 -0.52 5.89 6.45
CA PHE A 31 0.39 5.36 7.47
C PHE A 31 -0.31 4.50 8.51
N LYS A 32 -1.52 4.86 8.97
CA LYS A 32 -2.31 4.03 9.88
C LYS A 32 -2.68 2.67 9.25
N MET A 33 -2.94 2.62 7.94
CA MET A 33 -3.18 1.36 7.24
C MET A 33 -1.92 0.46 7.23
N LEU A 34 -0.74 1.04 6.97
CA LEU A 34 0.53 0.31 7.06
C LEU A 34 0.83 -0.18 8.48
N ALA A 35 0.67 0.69 9.47
CA ALA A 35 0.89 0.36 10.87
C ALA A 35 -0.07 -0.75 11.34
N GLY A 36 -1.34 -0.71 10.93
CA GLY A 36 -2.29 -1.79 11.20
C GLY A 36 -1.88 -3.11 10.55
N ALA A 37 -1.36 -3.08 9.33
CA ALA A 37 -0.88 -4.28 8.63
C ALA A 37 0.40 -4.88 9.24
N ALA A 38 1.28 -4.04 9.80
CA ALA A 38 2.46 -4.47 10.55
C ALA A 38 2.07 -5.02 11.93
N GLY A 39 1.18 -4.32 12.65
CA GLY A 39 0.68 -4.75 13.95
C GLY A 39 -0.06 -6.10 13.88
N ALA A 40 -0.80 -6.37 12.80
CA ALA A 40 -1.40 -7.69 12.57
C ALA A 40 -0.37 -8.84 12.40
N GLN A 41 0.90 -8.50 12.18
CA GLN A 41 2.03 -9.44 12.11
C GLN A 41 2.88 -9.44 13.40
N GLY A 42 2.42 -8.76 14.45
CA GLY A 42 3.15 -8.65 15.73
C GLY A 42 4.32 -7.67 15.71
N ILE A 43 4.36 -6.75 14.74
CA ILE A 43 5.41 -5.73 14.65
C ILE A 43 4.93 -4.49 15.40
N GLU A 44 5.55 -4.24 16.56
CA GLU A 44 5.09 -3.21 17.51
C GLU A 44 6.10 -2.08 17.72
N THR A 45 7.37 -2.28 17.36
CA THR A 45 8.42 -1.26 17.53
C THR A 45 8.73 -0.57 16.21
N GLN A 46 9.20 0.68 16.29
CA GLN A 46 9.59 1.45 15.09
C GLN A 46 10.73 0.76 14.33
N ASP A 47 11.78 0.30 15.02
CA ASP A 47 12.91 -0.38 14.37
C ASP A 47 12.50 -1.65 13.63
N ALA A 48 11.58 -2.43 14.22
CA ALA A 48 11.04 -3.62 13.58
C ALA A 48 10.13 -3.26 12.39
N PHE A 49 9.37 -2.17 12.50
CA PHE A 49 8.57 -1.64 11.39
C PHE A 49 9.45 -1.19 10.22
N ASP A 50 10.51 -0.43 10.48
CA ASP A 50 11.42 0.07 9.44
C ASP A 50 12.11 -1.08 8.72
N THR A 51 12.57 -2.08 9.48
CA THR A 51 13.16 -3.31 8.94
C THR A 51 12.15 -4.06 8.08
N TRP A 52 10.96 -4.31 8.61
CA TRP A 52 9.88 -4.99 7.89
C TRP A 52 9.47 -4.26 6.62
N TYR A 53 9.38 -2.92 6.66
CA TYR A 53 8.98 -2.11 5.51
C TYR A 53 9.94 -2.29 4.33
N VAL A 54 11.24 -2.37 4.60
CA VAL A 54 12.27 -2.64 3.60
C VAL A 54 12.28 -4.10 3.18
N GLU A 55 12.20 -5.06 4.11
CA GLU A 55 12.19 -6.50 3.80
C GLU A 55 10.99 -6.91 2.93
N GLN A 56 9.83 -6.31 3.17
CA GLN A 56 8.63 -6.50 2.36
C GLN A 56 8.66 -5.70 1.04
N GLN A 57 9.74 -4.94 0.78
CA GLN A 57 9.92 -4.07 -0.38
C GLN A 57 8.79 -3.03 -0.55
N LEU A 58 8.21 -2.57 0.56
CA LEU A 58 7.15 -1.57 0.56
C LEU A 58 7.70 -0.15 0.28
N ASN A 59 9.02 0.01 0.32
CA ASN A 59 9.75 1.18 -0.15
C ASN A 59 10.04 1.18 -1.66
N ASN A 60 9.70 0.11 -2.39
CA ASN A 60 9.99 -0.02 -3.82
C ASN A 60 8.71 -0.07 -4.66
N PRO A 61 8.29 1.03 -5.31
CA PRO A 61 7.06 1.06 -6.10
C PRO A 61 7.07 0.12 -7.30
N GLU A 62 8.24 -0.18 -7.88
CA GLU A 62 8.37 -1.15 -8.97
C GLU A 62 8.07 -2.58 -8.51
N TYR A 63 8.15 -2.85 -7.21
CA TYR A 63 7.80 -4.14 -6.63
C TYR A 63 6.36 -4.19 -6.13
N PHE A 64 5.94 -3.26 -5.26
CA PHE A 64 4.65 -3.39 -4.59
C PHE A 64 3.45 -3.07 -5.48
N ILE A 65 3.60 -2.22 -6.51
CA ILE A 65 2.48 -1.86 -7.41
C ILE A 65 2.05 -3.06 -8.27
N PRO A 66 2.95 -3.74 -9.01
CA PRO A 66 2.57 -4.94 -9.77
C PRO A 66 1.99 -6.03 -8.87
N ARG A 67 2.58 -6.22 -7.68
CA ARG A 67 2.10 -7.22 -6.71
C ARG A 67 0.70 -6.94 -6.19
N LEU A 68 0.37 -5.67 -5.97
CA LEU A 68 -1.00 -5.28 -5.62
C LEU A 68 -1.96 -5.57 -6.78
N ALA A 69 -1.58 -5.24 -8.01
CA ALA A 69 -2.39 -5.52 -9.20
C ALA A 69 -2.65 -7.03 -9.38
N GLU A 70 -1.62 -7.87 -9.24
CA GLU A 70 -1.76 -9.34 -9.24
C GLU A 70 -2.77 -9.81 -8.19
N LYS A 71 -2.64 -9.30 -6.96
CA LYS A 71 -3.51 -9.67 -5.84
C LYS A 71 -4.96 -9.20 -6.03
N LEU A 72 -5.16 -8.05 -6.68
CA LEU A 72 -6.48 -7.58 -7.06
C LEU A 72 -7.08 -8.42 -8.19
N ALA A 73 -6.28 -8.81 -9.18
CA ALA A 73 -6.71 -9.70 -10.25
C ALA A 73 -7.14 -11.08 -9.71
N GLU A 74 -6.41 -11.63 -8.73
CA GLU A 74 -6.82 -12.86 -8.02
C GLU A 74 -8.20 -12.73 -7.34
N ILE A 75 -8.55 -11.55 -6.81
CA ILE A 75 -9.87 -11.29 -6.20
C ILE A 75 -10.96 -11.21 -7.27
N VAL A 76 -10.67 -10.52 -8.38
CA VAL A 76 -11.63 -10.31 -9.46
C VAL A 76 -11.85 -11.60 -10.28
N GLY A 77 -10.85 -12.47 -10.35
CA GLY A 77 -10.86 -13.71 -11.14
C GLY A 77 -10.48 -13.49 -12.61
N ASP A 78 -10.36 -14.60 -13.36
CA ASP A 78 -9.96 -14.61 -14.79
C ASP A 78 -10.96 -13.90 -15.73
N GLU A 79 -12.20 -13.66 -15.29
CA GLU A 79 -13.21 -12.90 -16.03
C GLU A 79 -13.36 -11.48 -15.47
N TRP A 80 -12.48 -10.58 -15.91
CA TRP A 80 -12.68 -9.15 -15.70
C TRP A 80 -13.92 -8.69 -16.49
N LEU A 81 -15.00 -8.33 -15.77
CA LEU A 81 -16.30 -7.87 -16.33
C LEU A 81 -16.23 -6.64 -17.27
N PHE A 82 -15.07 -6.03 -17.45
CA PHE A 82 -14.86 -4.87 -18.32
C PHE A 82 -14.14 -5.21 -19.64
N GLY A 83 -13.94 -6.50 -19.94
CA GLY A 83 -13.37 -6.97 -21.22
C GLY A 83 -14.35 -7.07 -22.40
N GLN A 84 -15.59 -6.61 -22.25
CA GLN A 84 -16.56 -6.51 -23.35
C GLN A 84 -16.79 -5.05 -23.75
N PHE A 85 -15.79 -4.40 -24.36
CA PHE A 85 -16.01 -3.22 -25.22
C PHE A 85 -15.03 -3.24 -26.39
#